data_AF-A0A7V8KSA9-F1
#
_entry.id   AF-A0A7V8KSA9-F1
#
_cell.length_a   1.000
_cell.length_b   1.000
_cell.length_c   1.000
_cell.angle_alpha   90.00
_cell.angle_beta   90.00
_cell.angle_gamma   90.00
#
_symmetry.space_group_name_H-M   'P 1'
#
loop_
_entity.id
_entity.type
_entity.pdbx_description
1 polymer ?
#
loop_
_entity_poly.entity_id
_entity_poly.type
_entity_poly.pdbx_seq_one_letter_code
_entity_poly.pdbx_strand_id
1 'polypeptide(L)'
;MAYLYLVHFLILLAFVAVVSYFYKQLNTRAFSHHAGKNFHLGELTVSSPFMALYKRELARFFSCTIYALNSCIVIILLLVISIMSVFYLPDVIMEQLEALGIMSVFETVIPLVVSVLVCICCTTSASLSLEGKSRWIMCSVPVKTITIFKAKILVNLTVILPILWISLILLRFAFPQTTIQTVFLFITPTIYALFISIIGMLLNVKYPRYDWTSEYYAVKGGAVSVLATVGVGLVLSAVPVYLCYFFP
;
A
#
# COMPACT_ATOMS: atom_id res chain seq x y z
N MET A 1 4.95 35.43 -3.04
CA MET A 1 3.92 34.93 -2.10
C MET A 1 2.53 34.80 -2.73
N ALA A 2 1.96 35.82 -3.38
CA ALA A 2 0.59 35.77 -3.91
C ALA A 2 0.31 34.62 -4.90
N TYR A 3 1.27 34.28 -5.77
CA TYR A 3 1.14 33.18 -6.73
C TYR A 3 1.01 31.80 -6.08
N LEU A 4 1.72 31.57 -4.96
CA LEU A 4 1.67 30.31 -4.21
C LEU A 4 0.30 30.10 -3.55
N TYR A 5 -0.30 31.16 -3.00
CA TYR A 5 -1.65 31.11 -2.45
C TYR A 5 -2.71 30.85 -3.53
N LEU A 6 -2.53 31.41 -4.74
CA LEU A 6 -3.45 31.23 -5.86
C LEU A 6 -3.44 29.78 -6.37
N VAL A 7 -2.25 29.17 -6.44
CA VAL A 7 -2.10 27.74 -6.81
C VAL A 7 -2.73 26.82 -5.76
N HIS A 8 -2.48 27.04 -4.46
CA HIS A 8 -3.11 26.25 -3.40
C HIS A 8 -4.64 26.41 -3.38
N PHE A 9 -5.15 27.61 -3.65
CA PHE A 9 -6.59 27.87 -3.74
C PHE A 9 -7.24 27.14 -4.93
N LEU A 10 -6.56 27.12 -6.09
CA LEU A 10 -7.02 26.35 -7.26
C LEU A 10 -7.02 24.84 -7.02
N ILE A 11 -5.99 24.31 -6.33
CA ILE A 11 -5.92 22.90 -5.96
C ILE A 11 -7.04 22.54 -4.97
N LEU A 12 -7.31 23.40 -3.99
CA LEU A 12 -8.41 23.22 -3.03
C LEU A 12 -9.76 23.19 -3.76
N LEU A 13 -9.99 24.11 -4.69
CA LEU A 13 -11.22 24.15 -5.49
C LEU A 13 -11.38 22.90 -6.36
N ALA A 14 -10.32 22.45 -7.01
CA ALA A 14 -10.33 21.21 -7.79
C ALA A 14 -10.65 19.99 -6.91
N PHE A 15 -10.03 19.90 -5.72
CA PHE A 15 -10.30 18.83 -4.76
C PHE A 15 -11.76 18.85 -4.28
N VAL A 16 -12.27 20.02 -3.89
CA VAL A 16 -13.67 20.19 -3.45
C VAL A 16 -14.64 19.84 -4.58
N ALA A 17 -14.37 20.25 -5.82
CA ALA A 17 -15.22 19.93 -6.97
C ALA A 17 -15.27 18.42 -7.23
N VAL A 18 -14.12 17.75 -7.22
CA VAL A 18 -14.01 16.29 -7.37
C VAL A 18 -14.77 15.59 -6.25
N VAL A 19 -14.48 15.93 -4.99
CA VAL A 19 -15.15 15.33 -3.83
C VAL A 19 -16.65 15.56 -3.91
N SER A 20 -17.12 16.76 -4.24
CA SER A 20 -18.54 17.11 -4.33
C SER A 20 -19.26 16.36 -5.44
N TYR A 21 -18.60 16.17 -6.59
CA TYR A 21 -19.13 15.38 -7.70
C TYR A 21 -19.34 13.91 -7.30
N PHE A 22 -18.37 13.33 -6.60
CA PHE A 22 -18.47 11.95 -6.10
C PHE A 22 -19.30 11.83 -4.81
N TYR A 23 -19.49 12.92 -4.05
CA TYR A 23 -20.16 12.93 -2.76
C TYR A 23 -21.61 12.47 -2.89
N LYS A 24 -22.36 13.00 -3.88
CA LYS A 24 -23.74 12.58 -4.10
C LYS A 24 -23.84 11.09 -4.43
N GLN A 25 -22.89 10.56 -5.21
CA GLN A 25 -22.86 9.15 -5.61
C GLN A 25 -22.47 8.22 -4.46
N LEU A 26 -21.51 8.65 -3.62
CA LEU A 26 -21.08 7.93 -2.42
C LEU A 26 -22.16 7.95 -1.33
N ASN A 27 -22.79 9.10 -1.10
CA ASN A 27 -23.86 9.25 -0.10
C ASN A 27 -25.10 8.45 -0.51
N THR A 28 -25.46 8.45 -1.79
CA THR A 28 -26.59 7.64 -2.28
C THR A 28 -26.31 6.15 -2.12
N ARG A 29 -25.08 5.67 -2.39
CA ARG A 29 -24.72 4.25 -2.24
C ARG A 29 -24.53 3.81 -0.78
N ALA A 30 -24.04 4.70 0.09
CA ALA A 30 -23.83 4.41 1.51
C ALA A 30 -25.15 4.40 2.30
N PHE A 31 -26.12 5.25 1.93
CA PHE A 31 -27.40 5.40 2.64
C PHE A 31 -28.58 4.68 1.98
N SER A 32 -28.45 4.09 0.78
CA SER A 32 -29.51 3.30 0.14
C SER A 32 -29.72 1.89 0.74
N HIS A 33 -29.27 1.65 1.97
CA HIS A 33 -29.44 0.39 2.69
C HIS A 33 -30.87 0.28 3.29
N HIS A 34 -31.92 0.28 2.47
CA HIS A 34 -33.25 -0.33 2.74
C HIS A 34 -34.27 0.09 1.67
N ALA A 35 -34.18 -0.47 0.47
CA ALA A 35 -35.36 -0.60 -0.38
C ALA A 35 -35.27 -1.99 -1.01
N GLY A 36 -36.22 -2.86 -0.66
CA GLY A 36 -36.24 -4.27 -1.07
C GLY A 36 -36.05 -4.39 -2.58
N LYS A 37 -34.85 -4.76 -3.00
CA LYS A 37 -34.55 -4.96 -4.40
C LYS A 37 -34.81 -6.43 -4.70
N ASN A 38 -35.86 -6.68 -5.48
CA ASN A 38 -36.06 -7.96 -6.15
C ASN A 38 -34.73 -8.33 -6.85
N PHE A 39 -34.04 -9.33 -6.31
CA PHE A 39 -32.77 -9.80 -6.83
C PHE A 39 -33.04 -10.55 -8.13
N HIS A 40 -33.07 -9.82 -9.23
CA HIS A 40 -32.99 -10.42 -10.55
C HIS A 40 -31.53 -10.80 -10.79
N LEU A 41 -31.25 -12.10 -10.91
CA LEU A 41 -29.97 -12.56 -11.45
C LEU A 41 -29.82 -11.94 -12.85
N GLY A 42 -29.02 -10.88 -12.96
CA GLY A 42 -28.55 -10.39 -14.25
C GLY A 42 -27.65 -11.45 -14.90
N GLU A 43 -27.36 -11.27 -16.19
CA GLU A 43 -26.44 -12.15 -16.92
C GLU A 43 -25.15 -12.37 -16.12
N LEU A 44 -24.89 -13.63 -15.78
CA LEU A 44 -23.70 -14.03 -15.05
C LEU A 44 -22.49 -13.77 -15.96
N THR A 45 -21.81 -12.64 -15.73
CA THR A 45 -20.58 -12.34 -16.46
C THR A 45 -19.55 -13.42 -16.12
N VAL A 46 -19.23 -14.27 -17.10
CA VAL A 46 -18.27 -15.35 -16.92
C VAL A 46 -16.88 -14.73 -16.76
N SER A 47 -16.40 -14.64 -15.52
CA SER A 47 -15.03 -14.25 -15.22
C SER A 47 -14.19 -15.48 -14.95
N SER A 48 -12.89 -15.42 -15.27
CA SER A 48 -11.98 -16.51 -14.91
C SER A 48 -11.98 -16.70 -13.39
N PRO A 49 -11.79 -17.92 -12.87
CA PRO A 49 -11.79 -18.17 -11.42
C PRO A 49 -10.81 -17.26 -10.66
N PHE A 50 -9.67 -16.94 -11.27
CA PHE A 50 -8.69 -16.00 -10.70
C PHE A 50 -9.24 -14.58 -10.61
N MET A 51 -9.85 -14.06 -11.67
CA MET A 51 -10.40 -12.71 -11.69
C MET A 51 -11.59 -12.56 -10.74
N ALA A 52 -12.42 -13.60 -10.60
CA ALA A 52 -13.50 -13.61 -9.62
C ALA A 52 -12.96 -13.49 -8.18
N LEU A 53 -11.92 -14.24 -7.85
CA LEU A 53 -11.24 -14.17 -6.55
C LEU A 53 -10.60 -12.80 -6.32
N TYR A 54 -9.92 -12.26 -7.33
CA TYR A 54 -9.31 -10.92 -7.27
C TYR A 54 -10.35 -9.83 -7.01
N LYS A 55 -11.43 -9.78 -7.79
CA LYS A 55 -12.51 -8.78 -7.63
C LYS A 55 -13.16 -8.86 -6.26
N ARG A 56 -13.39 -10.08 -5.76
CA ARG A 56 -13.95 -10.30 -4.42
C ARG A 56 -13.02 -9.77 -3.33
N GLU A 57 -11.73 -10.02 -3.45
CA GLU A 57 -10.74 -9.55 -2.49
C GLU A 57 -10.59 -8.03 -2.53
N LEU A 58 -10.59 -7.43 -3.72
CA LEU A 58 -10.58 -5.99 -3.90
C LEU A 58 -11.83 -5.33 -3.29
N ALA A 59 -13.01 -5.91 -3.50
CA ALA A 59 -14.25 -5.42 -2.90
C ALA A 59 -14.19 -5.47 -1.36
N ARG A 60 -13.61 -6.52 -0.78
CA ARG A 60 -13.40 -6.62 0.67
C ARG A 60 -12.40 -5.59 1.17
N PHE A 61 -11.33 -5.35 0.42
CA PHE A 61 -10.33 -4.34 0.76
C PHE A 61 -10.98 -2.96 0.93
N PHE A 62 -11.85 -2.56 0.00
CA PHE A 62 -12.56 -1.28 0.08
C PHE A 62 -13.74 -1.26 1.06
N SER A 63 -14.30 -2.41 1.44
CA SER A 63 -15.39 -2.47 2.42
C SER A 63 -14.90 -2.39 3.87
N CYS A 64 -13.70 -2.91 4.17
CA CYS A 64 -13.13 -2.91 5.51
C CYS A 64 -12.18 -1.71 5.70
N THR A 65 -12.70 -0.59 6.21
CA THR A 65 -11.93 0.64 6.40
C THR A 65 -10.69 0.44 7.28
N ILE A 66 -10.79 -0.38 8.33
CA ILE A 66 -9.68 -0.63 9.28
C ILE A 66 -8.52 -1.33 8.58
N TYR A 67 -8.85 -2.29 7.71
CA TYR A 67 -7.88 -3.03 6.90
C TYR A 67 -7.22 -2.15 5.84
N ALA A 68 -8.02 -1.34 5.13
CA ALA A 68 -7.52 -0.39 4.15
C ALA A 68 -6.58 0.65 4.79
N LEU A 69 -6.99 1.26 5.90
CA LEU A 69 -6.17 2.24 6.62
C LEU A 69 -4.88 1.63 7.15
N ASN A 70 -4.93 0.45 7.77
CA ASN A 70 -3.73 -0.21 8.29
C ASN A 70 -2.70 -0.50 7.19
N SER A 71 -3.17 -0.80 5.98
CA SER A 71 -2.30 -1.18 4.87
C SER A 71 -1.84 0.01 4.02
N CYS A 72 -2.61 1.10 3.97
CA CYS A 72 -2.32 2.24 3.10
C CYS A 72 -1.76 3.46 3.81
N ILE A 73 -1.88 3.59 5.14
CA ILE A 73 -1.51 4.84 5.81
C ILE A 73 -0.04 5.23 5.59
N VAL A 74 0.87 4.24 5.61
CA VAL A 74 2.30 4.48 5.42
C VAL A 74 2.65 4.78 3.96
N ILE A 75 2.00 4.13 2.97
CA ILE A 75 2.25 4.44 1.55
C ILE A 75 1.65 5.80 1.15
N ILE A 76 0.53 6.21 1.76
CA ILE A 76 -0.02 7.56 1.60
C ILE A 76 0.92 8.59 2.22
N LEU A 77 1.48 8.31 3.40
CA LEU A 77 2.48 9.18 4.02
C LEU A 77 3.71 9.34 3.12
N LEU A 78 4.21 8.26 2.51
CA LEU A 78 5.29 8.31 1.53
C LEU A 78 4.94 9.24 0.35
N LEU A 79 3.73 9.14 -0.18
CA LEU A 79 3.27 10.01 -1.26
C LEU A 79 3.28 11.48 -0.83
N VAL A 80 2.75 11.79 0.37
CA VAL A 80 2.75 13.15 0.92
C VAL A 80 4.16 13.68 1.08
N ILE A 81 5.08 12.89 1.66
CA ILE A 81 6.50 13.26 1.80
C ILE A 81 7.12 13.55 0.42
N SER A 82 6.83 12.70 -0.57
CA SER A 82 7.38 12.84 -1.93
C SER A 82 6.83 14.08 -2.67
N ILE A 83 5.57 14.42 -2.45
CA ILE A 83 4.98 15.68 -2.95
C ILE A 83 5.67 16.87 -2.26
N MET A 84 5.77 16.82 -0.93
CA MET A 84 6.40 17.89 -0.16
C MET A 84 7.86 18.10 -0.57
N SER A 85 8.59 17.03 -0.88
CA SER A 85 9.99 17.16 -1.30
C SER A 85 10.16 17.89 -2.63
N VAL A 86 9.18 17.84 -3.54
CA VAL A 86 9.26 18.57 -4.82
C VAL A 86 8.99 20.07 -4.62
N PHE A 87 8.10 20.44 -3.69
CA PHE A 87 7.66 21.83 -3.53
C PHE A 87 8.39 22.59 -2.42
N TYR A 88 8.89 21.90 -1.40
CA TYR A 88 9.36 22.51 -0.15
C TYR A 88 10.81 22.17 0.20
N LEU A 89 11.54 21.35 -0.56
CA LEU A 89 13.00 21.34 -0.39
C LEU A 89 13.52 22.67 -0.94
N PRO A 90 13.98 23.60 -0.08
CA PRO A 90 14.65 24.80 -0.55
C PRO A 90 16.03 24.37 -1.06
N ASP A 91 16.55 25.09 -2.05
CA ASP A 91 17.95 24.97 -2.50
C ASP A 91 18.93 25.01 -1.30
N VAL A 92 18.56 25.73 -0.23
CA VAL A 92 19.28 25.83 1.05
C VAL A 92 19.48 24.48 1.77
N ILE A 93 18.51 23.57 1.73
CA ILE A 93 18.67 22.24 2.38
C ILE A 93 19.60 21.36 1.53
N MET A 94 19.52 21.46 0.20
CA MET A 94 20.44 20.76 -0.69
C MET A 94 21.87 21.27 -0.52
N GLU A 95 22.08 22.59 -0.53
CA GLU A 95 23.39 23.19 -0.28
C GLU A 95 23.95 22.80 1.09
N GLN A 96 23.12 22.72 2.13
CA GLN A 96 23.59 22.26 3.44
C GLN A 96 23.92 20.76 3.46
N LEU A 97 23.15 19.90 2.80
CA LEU A 97 23.50 18.47 2.69
C LEU A 97 24.79 18.26 1.88
N GLU A 98 24.99 19.05 0.83
CA GLU A 98 26.17 19.02 -0.01
C GLU A 98 27.39 19.56 0.74
N ALA A 99 27.24 20.67 1.48
CA ALA A 99 28.29 21.23 2.34
C ALA A 99 28.71 20.29 3.48
N LEU A 100 27.81 19.42 3.95
CA LEU A 100 28.11 18.37 4.93
C LEU A 100 28.71 17.11 4.30
N GLY A 101 28.75 16.99 2.96
CA GLY A 101 29.25 15.81 2.25
C GLY A 101 28.39 14.56 2.41
N ILE A 102 27.15 14.68 2.88
CA ILE A 102 26.25 13.55 3.20
C ILE A 102 25.36 13.18 2.01
N MET A 103 25.35 13.99 0.94
CA MET A 103 24.46 13.80 -0.21
C MET A 103 24.63 12.42 -0.89
N SER A 104 25.86 11.94 -1.04
CA SER A 104 26.15 10.61 -1.61
C SER A 104 25.61 9.45 -0.76
N VAL A 105 25.68 9.58 0.57
CA VAL A 105 25.13 8.61 1.52
C VAL A 105 23.60 8.66 1.48
N PHE A 106 23.03 9.87 1.43
CA PHE A 106 21.59 10.07 1.37
C PHE A 106 20.99 9.41 0.12
N GLU A 107 21.57 9.63 -1.06
CA GLU A 107 21.14 9.02 -2.31
C GLU A 107 21.15 7.48 -2.28
N THR A 108 22.12 6.91 -1.57
CA THR A 108 22.27 5.45 -1.41
C THR A 108 21.26 4.88 -0.42
N VAL A 109 20.85 5.67 0.58
CA VAL A 109 19.97 5.24 1.67
C VAL A 109 18.47 5.44 1.35
N ILE A 110 18.10 6.42 0.51
CA ILE A 110 16.68 6.66 0.14
C ILE A 110 15.96 5.39 -0.33
N PRO A 111 16.50 4.58 -1.29
CA PRO A 111 15.82 3.37 -1.75
C PRO A 111 15.55 2.37 -0.62
N LEU A 112 16.44 2.31 0.37
CA LEU A 112 16.32 1.41 1.52
C LEU A 112 15.28 1.92 2.51
N VAL A 113 15.24 3.22 2.78
CA VAL A 113 14.21 3.85 3.61
C VAL A 113 12.83 3.66 3.00
N VAL A 114 12.69 3.86 1.69
CA VAL A 114 11.41 3.61 1.00
C VAL A 114 11.03 2.13 1.09
N SER A 115 12.00 1.22 0.97
CA SER A 115 11.76 -0.22 1.11
C SER A 115 11.27 -0.59 2.52
N VAL A 116 11.79 0.05 3.58
CA VAL A 116 11.28 -0.09 4.96
C VAL A 116 9.81 0.30 5.04
N LEU A 117 9.44 1.45 4.47
CA LEU A 117 8.06 1.94 4.49
C LEU A 117 7.11 1.00 3.76
N VAL A 118 7.56 0.43 2.64
CA VAL A 118 6.83 -0.60 1.89
C VAL A 118 6.67 -1.87 2.72
N CYS A 119 7.67 -2.29 3.49
CA CYS A 119 7.57 -3.46 4.36
C CYS A 119 6.49 -3.31 5.45
N ILE A 120 6.21 -2.07 5.87
CA ILE A 120 5.14 -1.78 6.83
C ILE A 120 3.77 -1.87 6.16
N CYS A 121 3.70 -1.59 4.85
CA CYS A 121 2.49 -1.71 4.04
C CYS A 121 2.29 -3.15 3.57
N CYS A 122 1.57 -3.98 4.32
CA CYS A 122 1.31 -5.35 3.89
C CYS A 122 -0.12 -5.80 4.18
N THR A 123 -0.96 -5.82 3.14
CA THR A 123 -2.36 -6.27 3.24
C THR A 123 -2.48 -7.79 3.40
N THR A 124 -1.53 -8.58 2.88
CA THR A 124 -1.63 -10.04 2.85
C THR A 124 -1.55 -10.65 4.25
N SER A 125 -0.89 -9.98 5.19
CA SER A 125 -0.68 -10.39 6.59
C SER A 125 -1.99 -10.57 7.40
N ALA A 126 -3.08 -9.88 7.02
CA ALA A 126 -4.40 -9.99 7.67
C ALA A 126 -5.51 -10.53 6.74
N SER A 127 -5.25 -10.64 5.43
CA SER A 127 -6.23 -11.03 4.39
C SER A 127 -6.98 -12.35 4.60
N LEU A 128 -6.33 -13.41 5.09
CA LEU A 128 -6.97 -14.69 5.44
C LEU A 128 -7.75 -14.59 6.75
N SER A 129 -7.16 -13.99 7.78
CA SER A 129 -7.83 -13.79 9.07
C SER A 129 -9.18 -13.08 8.90
N LEU A 130 -9.25 -12.10 7.99
CA LEU A 130 -10.50 -11.40 7.61
C LEU A 130 -11.58 -12.28 6.95
N GLU A 131 -11.28 -13.52 6.53
CA GLU A 131 -12.31 -14.43 6.04
C GLU A 131 -13.22 -14.93 7.16
N GLY A 132 -12.67 -15.13 8.37
CA GLY A 132 -13.42 -15.55 9.56
C GLY A 132 -14.45 -16.65 9.27
N LYS A 133 -15.72 -16.35 9.58
CA LYS A 133 -16.87 -17.26 9.39
C LYS A 133 -17.18 -17.60 7.93
N SER A 134 -16.69 -16.81 6.96
CA SER A 134 -16.90 -17.06 5.52
C SER A 134 -15.83 -17.94 4.87
N ARG A 135 -14.85 -18.43 5.65
CA ARG A 135 -13.74 -19.27 5.17
C ARG A 135 -14.20 -20.54 4.44
N TRP A 136 -15.28 -21.17 4.89
CA TRP A 136 -15.79 -22.41 4.30
C TRP A 136 -16.07 -22.27 2.80
N ILE A 137 -16.49 -21.08 2.34
CA ILE A 137 -16.71 -20.77 0.92
C ILE A 137 -15.42 -20.98 0.13
N MET A 138 -14.26 -20.59 0.68
CA MET A 138 -12.97 -20.78 0.04
C MET A 138 -12.45 -22.21 0.09
N CYS A 139 -12.89 -22.98 1.07
CA CYS A 139 -12.59 -24.40 1.16
C CYS A 139 -13.43 -25.25 0.21
N SER A 140 -14.63 -24.79 -0.16
CA SER A 140 -15.56 -25.52 -1.04
C SER A 140 -15.43 -25.16 -2.54
N VAL A 141 -14.74 -24.07 -2.87
CA VAL A 141 -14.57 -23.63 -4.27
C VAL A 141 -13.60 -24.58 -5.01
N PRO A 142 -13.92 -25.04 -6.23
CA PRO A 142 -13.11 -25.99 -6.98
C PRO A 142 -11.91 -25.31 -7.67
N VAL A 143 -11.06 -24.65 -6.89
CA VAL A 143 -9.88 -23.91 -7.37
C VAL A 143 -8.68 -24.26 -6.50
N LYS A 144 -7.50 -24.38 -7.13
CA LYS A 144 -6.25 -24.63 -6.41
C LYS A 144 -5.97 -23.52 -5.38
N THR A 145 -5.55 -23.90 -4.18
CA THR A 145 -5.25 -22.97 -3.07
C THR A 145 -4.24 -21.89 -3.46
N ILE A 146 -3.25 -22.23 -4.30
CA ILE A 146 -2.27 -21.26 -4.79
C ILE A 146 -2.89 -20.11 -5.58
N THR A 147 -4.00 -20.35 -6.29
CA THR A 147 -4.73 -19.32 -7.04
C THR A 147 -5.39 -18.32 -6.10
N ILE A 148 -5.88 -18.80 -4.94
CA ILE A 148 -6.43 -17.97 -3.87
C ILE A 148 -5.34 -17.04 -3.33
N PHE A 149 -4.16 -17.59 -3.04
CA PHE A 149 -3.05 -16.83 -2.49
C PHE A 149 -2.52 -15.81 -3.49
N LYS A 150 -2.39 -16.19 -4.76
CA LYS A 150 -2.02 -15.26 -5.85
C LYS A 150 -3.01 -14.11 -6.00
N ALA A 151 -4.31 -14.36 -5.87
CA ALA A 151 -5.32 -13.30 -5.96
C ALA A 151 -5.14 -12.27 -4.83
N LYS A 152 -4.88 -12.73 -3.60
CA LYS A 152 -4.64 -11.87 -2.42
C LYS A 152 -3.34 -11.07 -2.54
N ILE A 153 -2.25 -11.72 -2.96
CA ILE A 153 -0.97 -11.05 -3.23
C ILE A 153 -1.14 -10.00 -4.32
N LEU A 154 -1.88 -10.31 -5.39
CA LEU A 154 -2.12 -9.35 -6.47
C LEU A 154 -2.89 -8.13 -5.98
N VAL A 155 -3.89 -8.30 -5.10
CA VAL A 155 -4.59 -7.15 -4.48
C VAL A 155 -3.61 -6.25 -3.73
N ASN A 156 -2.71 -6.82 -2.91
CA ASN A 156 -1.68 -6.02 -2.21
C ASN A 156 -0.84 -5.19 -3.19
N LEU A 157 -0.34 -5.83 -4.25
CA LEU A 157 0.49 -5.17 -5.25
C LEU A 157 -0.28 -4.09 -6.02
N THR A 158 -1.54 -4.34 -6.37
CA THR A 158 -2.36 -3.35 -7.08
C THR A 158 -2.68 -2.12 -6.23
N VAL A 159 -2.68 -2.24 -4.90
CA VAL A 159 -2.88 -1.12 -3.99
C VAL A 159 -1.58 -0.35 -3.75
N ILE A 160 -0.46 -1.05 -3.57
CA ILE A 160 0.83 -0.44 -3.19
C ILE A 160 1.59 0.13 -4.39
N LEU A 161 1.74 -0.65 -5.48
CA LEU A 161 2.64 -0.30 -6.58
C LEU A 161 2.31 1.04 -7.27
N PRO A 162 1.03 1.39 -7.55
CA PRO A 162 0.74 2.66 -8.20
C PRO A 162 1.17 3.86 -7.36
N ILE A 163 0.87 3.83 -6.05
CA ILE A 163 1.21 4.92 -5.13
C ILE A 163 2.74 4.97 -4.93
N LEU A 164 3.38 3.81 -4.79
CA LEU A 164 4.82 3.68 -4.69
C LEU A 164 5.50 4.32 -5.90
N TRP A 165 5.16 3.90 -7.12
CA TRP A 165 5.82 4.39 -8.33
C TRP A 165 5.61 5.90 -8.54
N ILE A 166 4.40 6.42 -8.27
CA ILE A 166 4.17 7.87 -8.29
C ILE A 166 5.08 8.58 -7.29
N SER A 167 5.19 8.05 -6.07
CA SER A 167 6.07 8.60 -5.02
C SER A 167 7.55 8.58 -5.45
N LEU A 168 8.00 7.48 -6.05
CA LEU A 168 9.38 7.34 -6.54
C LEU A 168 9.71 8.30 -7.69
N ILE A 169 8.75 8.53 -8.60
CA ILE A 169 8.90 9.54 -9.66
C ILE A 169 9.05 10.93 -9.06
N LEU A 170 8.24 11.28 -8.07
CA LEU A 170 8.33 12.57 -7.38
C LEU A 170 9.66 12.73 -6.63
N LEU A 171 10.13 11.68 -5.94
CA LEU A 171 11.45 11.68 -5.29
C LEU A 171 12.59 11.82 -6.30
N ARG A 172 12.48 11.20 -7.46
CA ARG A 172 13.45 11.36 -8.56
C ARG A 172 13.52 12.80 -9.08
N PHE A 173 12.40 13.53 -9.10
CA PHE A 173 12.41 14.95 -9.45
C PHE A 173 12.95 15.82 -8.33
N ALA A 174 12.69 15.45 -7.08
CA ALA A 174 13.14 16.20 -5.91
C ALA A 174 14.65 16.06 -5.66
N PHE A 175 15.27 14.93 -6.01
CA PHE A 175 16.69 14.67 -5.79
C PHE A 175 17.40 14.31 -7.11
N PRO A 176 18.44 15.06 -7.52
CA PRO A 176 19.25 14.66 -8.66
C PRO A 176 20.01 13.38 -8.29
N GLN A 177 19.81 12.30 -9.03
CA GLN A 177 20.59 11.07 -8.84
C GLN A 177 21.17 10.60 -10.17
N THR A 178 22.16 9.72 -10.13
CA THR A 178 22.65 9.04 -11.32
C THR A 178 21.62 8.05 -11.89
N THR A 179 21.82 7.61 -13.13
CA THR A 179 20.97 6.57 -13.76
C THR A 179 20.95 5.28 -12.95
N ILE A 180 22.11 4.89 -12.41
CA ILE A 180 22.24 3.66 -11.61
C ILE A 180 21.43 3.76 -10.31
N GLN A 181 21.57 4.86 -9.58
CA GLN A 181 20.80 5.09 -8.34
C GLN A 181 19.30 5.16 -8.60
N THR A 182 18.87 5.72 -9.73
CA THR A 182 17.46 5.71 -10.15
C THR A 182 16.96 4.28 -10.33
N VAL A 183 17.73 3.43 -11.00
CA VAL A 183 17.37 2.02 -11.19
C VAL A 183 17.19 1.33 -9.83
N PHE A 184 18.12 1.55 -8.88
CA PHE A 184 17.99 1.01 -7.53
C PHE A 184 16.79 1.59 -6.75
N LEU A 185 16.49 2.88 -6.93
CA LEU A 185 15.33 3.55 -6.32
C LEU A 185 14.00 2.88 -6.71
N PHE A 186 13.87 2.38 -7.94
CA PHE A 186 12.66 1.68 -8.40
C PHE A 186 12.68 0.18 -8.11
N ILE A 187 13.80 -0.49 -8.40
CA ILE A 187 13.89 -1.94 -8.28
C ILE A 187 13.80 -2.39 -6.83
N THR A 188 14.53 -1.72 -5.92
CA THR A 188 14.65 -2.17 -4.52
C THR A 188 13.27 -2.19 -3.83
N PRO A 189 12.51 -1.08 -3.77
CA PRO A 189 11.21 -1.09 -3.10
C PRO A 189 10.18 -2.00 -3.79
N THR A 190 10.28 -2.18 -5.10
CA THR A 190 9.39 -3.09 -5.85
C THR A 190 9.65 -4.56 -5.50
N ILE A 191 10.91 -4.97 -5.36
CA ILE A 191 11.28 -6.32 -4.91
C ILE A 191 10.81 -6.53 -3.47
N TYR A 192 11.00 -5.55 -2.59
CA TYR A 192 10.51 -5.62 -1.21
C TYR A 192 8.98 -5.71 -1.14
N ALA A 193 8.25 -5.00 -2.01
CA ALA A 193 6.79 -5.12 -2.11
C ALA A 193 6.34 -6.55 -2.45
N LEU A 194 7.03 -7.20 -3.39
CA LEU A 194 6.76 -8.60 -3.76
C LEU A 194 7.10 -9.55 -2.61
N PHE A 195 8.30 -9.39 -2.05
CA PHE A 195 8.80 -10.23 -0.97
C PHE A 195 7.89 -10.15 0.27
N ILE A 196 7.56 -8.94 0.73
CA ILE A 196 6.72 -8.75 1.91
C ILE A 196 5.29 -9.26 1.70
N SER A 197 4.77 -9.18 0.47
CA SER A 197 3.46 -9.74 0.13
C SER A 197 3.44 -11.26 0.30
N ILE A 198 4.52 -11.94 -0.08
CA ILE A 198 4.65 -13.40 0.03
C ILE A 198 4.86 -13.80 1.51
N ILE A 199 5.78 -13.13 2.21
CA ILE A 199 6.05 -13.40 3.63
C ILE A 199 4.82 -13.13 4.50
N GLY A 200 4.14 -12.01 4.27
CA GLY A 200 2.90 -11.67 4.96
C GLY A 200 1.83 -12.73 4.74
N MET A 201 1.73 -13.25 3.52
CA MET A 201 0.80 -14.35 3.22
C MET A 201 1.18 -15.64 3.94
N LEU A 202 2.46 -16.02 3.92
CA LEU A 202 2.97 -17.20 4.62
C LEU A 202 2.70 -17.12 6.13
N LEU A 203 2.97 -15.98 6.75
CA LEU A 203 2.76 -15.76 8.17
C LEU A 203 1.27 -15.77 8.54
N ASN A 204 0.41 -15.23 7.67
CA ASN A 204 -1.04 -15.29 7.87
C ASN A 204 -1.58 -16.72 7.73
N VAL A 205 -1.00 -17.55 6.84
CA VAL A 205 -1.32 -18.99 6.75
C VAL A 205 -0.88 -19.73 8.00
N LYS A 206 0.29 -19.39 8.57
CA LYS A 206 0.85 -20.05 9.75
C LYS A 206 0.17 -19.64 11.06
N TYR A 207 -0.23 -18.37 11.19
CA TYR A 207 -0.85 -17.81 12.38
C TYR A 207 -2.19 -17.11 12.06
N PRO A 208 -3.18 -17.81 11.50
CA PRO A 208 -4.45 -17.19 11.16
C PRO A 208 -5.29 -16.93 12.41
N ARG A 209 -6.05 -15.83 12.40
CA ARG A 209 -7.06 -15.52 13.42
C ARG A 209 -8.45 -15.52 12.81
N TYR A 210 -9.21 -16.59 13.04
CA TYR A 210 -10.58 -16.73 12.55
C TYR A 210 -11.65 -16.44 13.62
N ASP A 211 -11.30 -16.56 14.90
CA ASP A 211 -12.21 -16.33 16.03
C ASP A 211 -12.27 -14.85 16.40
N TRP A 212 -12.96 -14.06 15.59
CA TRP A 212 -13.18 -12.65 15.84
C TRP A 212 -14.66 -12.28 15.75
N THR A 213 -15.08 -11.35 16.62
CA THR A 213 -16.44 -10.80 16.66
C THR A 213 -16.58 -9.51 15.85
N SER A 214 -15.47 -8.82 15.62
CA SER A 214 -15.38 -7.65 14.73
C SER A 214 -14.11 -7.68 13.88
N GLU A 215 -14.17 -7.04 12.71
CA GLU A 215 -13.03 -6.97 11.76
C GLU A 215 -11.80 -6.29 12.38
N TYR A 216 -12.00 -5.40 13.37
CA TYR A 216 -10.91 -4.81 14.15
C TYR A 216 -10.03 -5.87 14.82
N TYR A 217 -10.63 -6.89 15.43
CA TYR A 217 -9.89 -7.98 16.07
C TYR A 217 -9.25 -8.92 15.06
N ALA A 218 -9.80 -9.05 13.85
CA ALA A 218 -9.14 -9.79 12.77
C ALA A 218 -7.83 -9.11 12.34
N VAL A 219 -7.86 -7.78 12.17
CA VAL A 219 -6.70 -6.98 11.71
C VAL A 219 -5.69 -6.76 12.82
N LYS A 220 -6.11 -6.26 13.99
CA LYS A 220 -5.21 -5.97 15.12
C LYS A 220 -4.95 -7.16 16.04
N GLY A 221 -5.89 -8.08 16.18
CA GLY A 221 -5.66 -9.33 16.93
C GLY A 221 -4.84 -10.36 16.15
N GLY A 222 -4.77 -10.23 14.82
CA GLY A 222 -3.77 -10.86 13.94
C GLY A 222 -2.39 -10.19 14.01
N ALA A 223 -2.12 -9.29 14.97
CA ALA A 223 -0.86 -8.55 15.06
C ALA A 223 0.39 -9.44 15.05
N VAL A 224 0.33 -10.72 15.41
CA VAL A 224 1.49 -11.61 15.32
C VAL A 224 1.98 -11.76 13.89
N SER A 225 1.09 -11.98 12.91
CA SER A 225 1.48 -12.08 11.50
C SER A 225 1.93 -10.72 10.97
N VAL A 226 1.23 -9.63 11.33
CA VAL A 226 1.57 -8.25 10.91
C VAL A 226 2.93 -7.84 11.47
N LEU A 227 3.13 -7.90 12.79
CA LEU A 227 4.36 -7.52 13.47
C LEU A 227 5.53 -8.40 13.05
N ALA A 228 5.33 -9.70 12.85
CA ALA A 228 6.39 -10.58 12.34
C ALA A 228 6.76 -10.21 10.90
N THR A 229 5.78 -9.88 10.06
CA THR A 229 6.04 -9.42 8.68
C THR A 229 6.83 -8.12 8.68
N VAL A 230 6.41 -7.14 9.48
CA VAL A 230 7.10 -5.85 9.64
C VAL A 230 8.50 -6.06 10.20
N GLY A 231 8.66 -6.88 11.24
CA GLY A 231 9.95 -7.17 11.85
C GLY A 231 10.93 -7.83 10.88
N VAL A 232 10.47 -8.82 10.11
CA VAL A 232 11.27 -9.46 9.05
C VAL A 232 11.68 -8.45 7.98
N GLY A 233 10.72 -7.62 7.52
CA GLY A 233 11.00 -6.58 6.55
C GLY A 233 12.02 -5.55 7.06
N LEU A 234 11.90 -5.13 8.31
CA LEU A 234 12.83 -4.20 8.97
C LEU A 234 14.23 -4.80 9.07
N VAL A 235 14.37 -6.00 9.62
CA VAL A 235 15.68 -6.66 9.78
C VAL A 235 16.36 -6.84 8.42
N LEU A 236 15.62 -7.32 7.41
CA LEU A 236 16.19 -7.55 6.07
C LEU A 236 16.55 -6.26 5.34
N SER A 237 15.81 -5.17 5.56
CA SER A 237 16.15 -3.86 5.01
C SER A 237 17.28 -3.14 5.77
N ALA A 238 17.45 -3.42 7.06
CA ALA A 238 18.50 -2.84 7.89
C ALA A 238 19.90 -3.43 7.59
N VAL A 239 19.97 -4.70 7.16
CA VAL A 239 21.24 -5.36 6.81
C VAL A 239 21.97 -4.65 5.65
N PRO A 240 21.32 -4.34 4.50
CA PRO A 240 21.93 -3.54 3.44
C PRO A 240 22.33 -2.14 3.88
N VAL A 241 21.52 -1.46 4.71
CA VAL A 241 21.85 -0.12 5.24
C VAL A 241 23.14 -0.18 6.07
N TYR A 242 23.23 -1.17 6.96
CA TYR A 242 24.42 -1.41 7.77
C TYR A 242 25.64 -1.70 6.89
N LEU A 243 25.50 -2.55 5.88
CA LEU A 243 26.61 -2.88 4.97
C LEU A 243 27.07 -1.67 4.15
N CYS A 244 26.16 -0.86 3.61
CA CYS A 244 26.52 0.36 2.87
C CYS A 244 27.17 1.43 3.76
N TYR A 245 26.87 1.46 5.06
CA TYR A 245 27.47 2.40 5.99
C TYR A 245 28.88 1.96 6.44
N PHE A 246 29.09 0.67 6.67
CA PHE A 246 30.37 0.13 7.18
C PHE A 246 31.36 -0.29 6.08
N PHE A 247 30.88 -0.60 4.88
CA PHE A 247 31.68 -0.95 3.71
C PHE A 247 31.31 -0.01 2.54
N PRO A 248 31.86 1.22 2.52
CA PRO A 248 31.67 2.16 1.41
C PRO A 248 32.27 1.66 0.09
#